data_AF-A0A967LSC0-F1
#
_entry.id   AF-A0A967LSC0-F1
#
_cell.length_a   1.000
_cell.length_b   1.000
_cell.length_c   1.000
_cell.angle_alpha   90.00
_cell.angle_beta   90.00
_cell.angle_gamma   90.00
#
_symmetry.space_group_name_H-M   'P 1'
#
loop_
_entity.id
_entity.type
_entity.pdbx_description
1 polymer ?
#
loop_
_entity_poly.entity_id
_entity_poly.type
_entity_poly.pdbx_seq_one_letter_code
_entity_poly.pdbx_strand_id
1 'polypeptide(L)' 'YGMPIINADYAKNTIVMKRTLNPGFAGTDNPLFYNDNNRMLFGDAKKSLTALVAELKNM' A
#
# COMPACT_ATOMS: atom_id res chain seq x y z
N TYR A 1 -2.46 22.41 -6.35
CA TYR A 1 -2.95 21.73 -7.57
C TYR A 1 -1.80 21.63 -8.55
N GLY A 2 -1.50 20.45 -9.12
CA GLY A 2 -0.48 20.36 -10.17
C GLY A 2 0.37 19.08 -10.25
N MET A 3 0.24 18.13 -9.32
CA MET A 3 0.93 16.84 -9.46
C MET A 3 -0.03 15.81 -10.08
N PRO A 4 0.28 15.24 -11.26
CA PRO A 4 -0.46 14.10 -11.76
C PRO A 4 -0.26 12.90 -10.82
N ILE A 5 -1.34 12.20 -10.50
CA ILE A 5 -1.32 11.03 -9.62
C ILE A 5 -1.79 9.78 -10.36
N ILE A 6 -1.50 8.61 -9.78
CA ILE A 6 -2.04 7.34 -10.23
C ILE A 6 -3.42 7.15 -9.59
N ASN A 7 -4.45 6.88 -10.40
CA ASN A 7 -5.83 6.61 -9.94
C ASN A 7 -5.96 5.18 -9.40
N ALA A 8 -5.14 4.82 -8.40
CA ALA A 8 -5.14 3.49 -7.80
C ALA A 8 -6.43 3.17 -7.06
N ASP A 9 -7.11 4.20 -6.52
CA ASP A 9 -8.38 4.14 -5.82
C ASP A 9 -9.53 3.58 -6.68
N TYR A 10 -9.44 3.67 -8.00
CA TYR A 10 -10.46 3.15 -8.93
C TYR A 10 -10.39 1.63 -9.10
N ALA A 11 -9.37 0.97 -8.57
CA ALA A 11 -9.26 -0.48 -8.59
C ALA A 11 -10.32 -1.13 -7.68
N LYS A 12 -10.75 -2.36 -8.01
CA LYS A 12 -11.71 -3.11 -7.18
C LYS A 12 -11.18 -3.40 -5.77
N ASN A 13 -9.89 -3.65 -5.65
CA ASN A 13 -9.18 -3.85 -4.39
C ASN A 13 -7.78 -3.26 -4.51
N THR A 14 -7.30 -2.59 -3.46
CA THR A 14 -5.94 -2.10 -3.37
C THR A 14 -5.24 -2.66 -2.14
N ILE A 15 -3.92 -2.83 -2.23
CA ILE A 15 -3.08 -3.22 -1.10
C ILE A 15 -1.92 -2.23 -1.02
N VAL A 16 -1.81 -1.53 0.12
CA VAL A 16 -0.71 -0.61 0.39
C VAL A 16 0.30 -1.28 1.31
N MET A 17 1.54 -1.40 0.84
CA MET A 17 2.65 -1.97 1.60
C MET A 17 3.52 -0.86 2.20
N LYS A 18 3.57 -0.77 3.53
CA LYS A 18 4.44 0.19 4.25
C LYS A 18 4.72 -0.25 5.69
N ARG A 19 5.64 0.42 6.39
CA ARG A 19 6.03 0.04 7.77
C ARG A 19 5.04 0.50 8.84
N THR A 20 4.51 1.71 8.72
CA THR A 20 3.60 2.37 9.70
C THR A 20 2.61 3.27 8.96
N LEU A 21 1.70 3.99 9.63
CA LEU A 21 0.84 4.99 8.99
C LEU A 21 1.50 6.35 8.73
N ASN A 22 2.74 6.55 9.17
CA ASN A 22 3.45 7.84 9.05
C ASN A 22 3.45 8.42 7.62
N PRO A 23 3.38 9.76 7.51
CA PRO A 23 3.32 10.45 6.22
C PRO A 23 4.63 10.29 5.43
N GLY A 24 4.52 10.55 4.13
CA GLY A 24 5.67 10.63 3.23
C GLY A 24 6.37 11.98 3.31
N PHE A 25 7.16 12.30 2.28
CA PHE A 25 7.93 13.54 2.20
C PHE A 25 7.08 14.81 2.37
N ALA A 26 5.87 14.82 1.80
CA ALA A 26 4.96 15.96 1.89
C ALA A 26 4.37 16.18 3.30
N GLY A 27 4.59 15.28 4.26
CA GLY A 27 4.14 15.42 5.64
C GLY A 27 2.64 15.26 5.85
N THR A 28 1.88 14.91 4.80
CA THR A 28 0.43 14.72 4.86
C THR A 28 0.03 13.25 4.77
N ASP A 29 -1.09 12.93 5.41
CA ASP A 29 -1.72 11.61 5.30
C ASP A 29 -2.30 11.36 3.91
N ASN A 30 -2.32 10.10 3.49
CA ASN A 30 -2.89 9.69 2.21
C ASN A 30 -4.32 9.16 2.41
N PRO A 31 -5.35 9.79 1.81
CA PRO A 31 -6.73 9.32 1.90
C PRO A 31 -6.94 7.87 1.48
N LEU A 32 -6.17 7.37 0.51
CA LEU A 32 -6.25 5.98 0.01
C LEU A 32 -6.12 4.94 1.14
N PHE A 33 -5.40 5.25 2.21
CA PHE A 33 -5.17 4.32 3.32
C PHE A 33 -6.46 3.95 4.05
N TYR A 34 -7.49 4.80 3.96
CA TYR A 34 -8.74 4.67 4.71
C TYR A 34 -9.93 4.24 3.84
N ASN A 35 -9.71 4.01 2.54
CA ASN A 35 -10.79 3.55 1.66
C ASN A 35 -11.20 2.11 1.99
N ASP A 36 -12.51 1.81 1.89
CA ASP A 36 -13.06 0.47 2.17
C ASP A 36 -12.49 -0.63 1.26
N ASN A 37 -12.13 -0.28 0.02
CA ASN A 37 -11.52 -1.20 -0.94
C ASN A 37 -10.00 -1.37 -0.74
N ASN A 38 -9.41 -0.68 0.23
CA ASN A 38 -7.98 -0.71 0.51
C ASN A 38 -7.64 -1.57 1.73
N ARG A 39 -6.57 -2.36 1.61
CA ARG A 39 -5.99 -3.11 2.74
C ARG A 39 -4.56 -2.66 2.99
N MET A 40 -4.22 -2.48 4.26
CA MET A 40 -2.85 -2.14 4.67
C MET A 40 -2.06 -3.42 4.98
N LEU A 41 -0.93 -3.62 4.30
CA LEU A 41 0.02 -4.69 4.60
C LEU A 41 1.25 -4.08 5.30
N PHE A 42 1.25 -4.11 6.63
CA PHE A 42 2.32 -3.52 7.42
C PHE A 42 3.57 -4.40 7.47
N GLY A 43 4.74 -3.81 7.21
CA GLY A 43 6.02 -4.49 7.35
C GLY A 43 7.16 -3.85 6.53
N ASP A 44 8.34 -4.45 6.65
CA ASP A 44 9.45 -4.16 5.75
C ASP A 44 9.13 -4.66 4.33
N ALA A 45 9.39 -3.83 3.33
CA ALA A 45 8.99 -4.11 1.95
C ALA A 45 9.63 -5.40 1.41
N LYS A 46 10.93 -5.60 1.64
CA LYS A 46 11.66 -6.77 1.13
C LYS A 46 11.21 -8.04 1.85
N LYS A 47 11.11 -7.98 3.18
CA LYS A 47 10.70 -9.13 3.99
C LYS A 47 9.27 -9.55 3.64
N SER A 48 8.33 -8.62 3.60
CA SER A 48 6.92 -8.90 3.30
C SER A 48 6.74 -9.43 1.89
N LEU A 49 7.41 -8.85 0.89
CA LEU A 49 7.33 -9.33 -0.49
C LEU A 49 7.93 -10.74 -0.64
N THR A 50 9.06 -11.01 0.00
CA THR A 50 9.72 -12.32 -0.06
C THR A 50 8.84 -13.40 0.58
N ALA A 51 8.22 -13.10 1.72
CA ALA A 51 7.30 -14.01 2.39
C ALA A 51 6.06 -14.30 1.52
N LEU A 52 5.48 -13.26 0.90
CA LEU A 52 4.33 -13.41 -0.01
C LEU A 52 4.66 -14.32 -1.19
N VAL A 53 5.82 -14.12 -1.84
CA VAL A 53 6.25 -14.96 -2.96
C VAL A 53 6.50 -16.40 -2.52
N ALA A 54 7.04 -16.62 -1.32
CA ALA A 54 7.24 -17.96 -0.78
C ALA A 54 5.91 -18.67 -0.53
N GLU A 55 4.93 -17.98 0.07
CA GLU A 55 3.60 -18.54 0.34
C GLU A 55 2.87 -18.92 -0.96
N LEU A 56 2.94 -18.05 -1.98
CA LEU A 56 2.33 -18.32 -3.30
C LEU A 56 2.95 -19.52 -4.01
N LYS A 57 4.20 -19.89 -3.72
CA LYS A 57 4.84 -21.09 -4.28
C LYS A 57 4.40 -22.38 -3.58
N ASN A 58 3.87 -22.27 -2.37
CA ASN A 58 3.39 -23.40 -1.57
C ASN A 58 1.88 -23.63 -1.70
N MET A 59 1.18 -22.76 -2.45
CA MET A 59 -0.20 -22.98 -2.90
C MET A 59 -0.24 -23.95 -4.08
#